data_AF-A0A1W1C9C4-F1
#
_entry.id   AF-A0A1W1C9C4-F1
#
_cell.length_a   1.000
_cell.length_b   1.000
_cell.length_c   1.000
_cell.angle_alpha   90.00
_cell.angle_beta   90.00
_cell.angle_gamma   90.00
#
_symmetry.space_group_name_H-M   'P 1'
#
loop_
_entity.id
_entity.type
_entity.pdbx_description
1 polymer ?
#
loop_
_entity_poly.entity_id
_entity_poly.type
_entity_poly.pdbx_seq_one_letter_code
_entity_poly.pdbx_strand_id
1 'polypeptide(L)'
;MRRKVKRFTDEEALAIATEFVTTSSTISELKSKYGFTGDGTIYRWLRKFGLSSPSEDELKLLQIMKTEQNKSPKEEALEREIAALKKELELEKLKSRAYQKMIEIAERDLSITIKKKSGHKQ
;
A
#
# COMPACT_ATOMS: atom_id res chain seq x y z
N MET A 1 -39.10 -23.63 -11.00
CA MET A 1 -37.94 -23.87 -10.11
C MET A 1 -37.87 -22.78 -9.05
N ARG A 2 -37.84 -23.12 -7.75
CA ARG A 2 -37.66 -22.12 -6.67
C ARG A 2 -36.17 -21.76 -6.60
N ARG A 3 -35.81 -20.48 -6.78
CA ARG A 3 -34.44 -20.01 -6.53
C ARG A 3 -34.14 -20.21 -5.04
N LYS A 4 -33.05 -20.91 -4.71
CA LYS A 4 -32.55 -20.98 -3.33
C LYS A 4 -32.05 -19.59 -2.94
N VAL A 5 -32.72 -18.93 -2.01
CA VAL A 5 -32.33 -17.62 -1.50
C VAL A 5 -31.39 -17.84 -0.33
N LYS A 6 -30.15 -17.37 -0.45
CA LYS A 6 -29.21 -17.31 0.67
C LYS A 6 -29.75 -16.33 1.70
N ARG A 7 -29.91 -16.78 2.95
CA ARG A 7 -30.31 -15.92 4.07
C ARG A 7 -29.05 -15.29 4.65
N PHE A 8 -29.14 -14.00 4.97
CA PHE A 8 -28.09 -13.24 5.63
C PHE A 8 -28.61 -12.81 6.99
N THR A 9 -27.75 -12.81 8.00
CA THR A 9 -28.05 -12.19 9.29
C THR A 9 -28.03 -10.66 9.17
N ASP A 10 -28.57 -9.97 10.17
CA ASP A 10 -28.55 -8.50 10.18
C ASP A 10 -27.12 -7.94 10.27
N GLU A 11 -26.22 -8.64 10.96
CA GLU A 11 -24.80 -8.28 11.05
C GLU A 11 -24.10 -8.41 9.69
N GLU A 12 -24.32 -9.51 8.98
CA GLU A 12 -23.77 -9.72 7.63
C GLU A 12 -24.33 -8.69 6.64
N ALA A 13 -25.64 -8.43 6.71
CA ALA A 13 -26.29 -7.43 5.87
C ALA A 13 -25.74 -6.02 6.13
N LEU A 14 -25.47 -5.67 7.39
CA LEU A 14 -24.86 -4.41 7.76
C LEU A 14 -23.44 -4.31 7.22
N ALA A 15 -22.61 -5.34 7.40
CA ALA A 15 -21.24 -5.36 6.90
C ALA A 15 -21.17 -5.23 5.37
N ILE A 16 -22.06 -5.88 4.63
CA ILE A 16 -22.12 -5.77 3.17
C ILE A 16 -22.59 -4.37 2.74
N ALA A 17 -23.57 -3.79 3.45
CA ALA A 17 -24.09 -2.46 3.15
C ALA A 17 -23.07 -1.36 3.45
N THR A 18 -22.31 -1.46 4.54
CA THR A 18 -21.23 -0.52 4.84
C THR A 18 -20.09 -0.66 3.84
N GLU A 19 -19.74 -1.89 3.43
CA GLU A 19 -18.73 -2.12 2.38
C GLU A 19 -19.15 -1.46 1.06
N PHE A 20 -20.42 -1.53 0.69
CA PHE A 20 -20.92 -0.88 -0.53
C PHE A 20 -20.81 0.66 -0.52
N VAL A 21 -21.02 1.28 0.64
CA VAL A 21 -20.94 2.76 0.77
C VAL A 21 -19.48 3.23 0.87
N THR A 22 -18.61 2.42 1.47
CA THR A 22 -17.21 2.78 1.72
C THR A 22 -16.28 2.40 0.57
N THR A 23 -16.56 1.30 -0.13
CA THR A 23 -15.75 0.78 -1.22
C THR A 23 -16.43 1.07 -2.54
N SER A 24 -15.67 1.37 -3.59
CA SER A 24 -16.15 1.50 -4.98
C SER A 24 -16.65 0.21 -5.63
N SER A 25 -17.09 -0.76 -4.83
CA SER A 25 -17.54 -2.04 -5.34
C SER A 25 -18.94 -1.94 -5.91
N THR A 26 -19.09 -2.46 -7.13
CA THR A 26 -20.40 -2.53 -7.78
C THR A 26 -21.28 -3.59 -7.09
N ILE A 27 -22.60 -3.46 -7.24
CA ILE A 27 -23.55 -4.47 -6.75
C ILE A 27 -23.21 -5.86 -7.32
N SER A 28 -22.75 -5.93 -8.57
CA SER A 28 -22.32 -7.18 -9.22
C SER A 28 -21.10 -7.81 -8.55
N GLU A 29 -20.11 -7.01 -8.15
CA GLU A 29 -18.93 -7.49 -7.40
C GLU A 29 -19.35 -8.06 -6.04
N LEU A 30 -20.16 -7.32 -5.29
CA LEU A 30 -20.65 -7.77 -3.98
C LEU A 30 -21.53 -9.02 -4.12
N LYS A 31 -22.29 -9.12 -5.20
CA LYS A 31 -23.11 -10.28 -5.54
C LYS A 31 -22.25 -11.51 -5.78
N SER A 32 -21.16 -11.37 -6.53
CA SER A 32 -20.19 -12.43 -6.77
C SER A 32 -19.48 -12.84 -5.47
N LYS A 33 -19.07 -11.85 -4.66
CA LYS A 33 -18.35 -12.05 -3.40
C LYS A 33 -19.19 -12.74 -2.31
N TYR A 34 -20.43 -12.29 -2.12
CA TYR A 34 -21.27 -12.74 -1.00
C TYR A 34 -22.40 -13.70 -1.40
N GLY A 35 -22.74 -13.76 -2.69
CA GLY A 35 -23.70 -14.73 -3.24
C GLY A 35 -25.19 -14.40 -2.99
N PHE A 36 -25.55 -13.13 -2.81
CA PHE A 36 -26.97 -12.73 -2.78
C PHE A 36 -27.56 -12.64 -4.20
N THR A 37 -28.88 -12.74 -4.35
CA THR A 37 -29.48 -12.97 -5.68
C THR A 37 -30.06 -11.72 -6.33
N GLY A 38 -30.54 -10.76 -5.53
CA GLY A 38 -31.27 -9.58 -6.02
C GLY A 38 -30.53 -8.27 -5.78
N ASP A 39 -30.46 -7.43 -6.79
CA ASP A 39 -29.76 -6.14 -6.73
C ASP A 39 -30.49 -5.16 -5.79
N GLY A 40 -31.82 -5.30 -5.68
CA GLY A 40 -32.65 -4.60 -4.69
C GLY A 40 -32.38 -4.96 -3.22
N THR A 41 -31.60 -6.02 -2.95
CA THR A 41 -31.30 -6.47 -1.59
C THR A 41 -30.40 -5.46 -0.87
N ILE A 42 -29.39 -4.94 -1.56
CA ILE A 42 -28.49 -3.91 -1.02
C ILE A 42 -29.27 -2.64 -0.68
N TYR A 43 -30.10 -2.14 -1.60
CA TYR A 43 -30.92 -0.95 -1.33
C TYR A 43 -31.89 -1.13 -0.16
N ARG A 44 -32.40 -2.35 0.05
CA ARG A 44 -33.22 -2.67 1.22
C ARG A 44 -32.41 -2.63 2.51
N TRP A 45 -31.19 -3.14 2.50
CA TRP A 45 -30.28 -3.07 3.65
C TRP A 45 -29.85 -1.64 3.95
N LEU A 46 -29.49 -0.85 2.93
CA LEU A 46 -29.16 0.57 3.08
C LEU A 46 -30.31 1.33 3.78
N ARG A 47 -31.55 1.14 3.31
CA ARG A 47 -32.74 1.73 3.96
C ARG A 47 -32.96 1.21 5.38
N LYS A 48 -32.75 -0.09 5.62
CA LYS A 48 -32.91 -0.72 6.94
C LYS A 48 -31.92 -0.16 7.97
N PHE A 49 -30.69 0.11 7.56
CA PHE A 49 -29.61 0.60 8.42
C PHE A 49 -29.41 2.12 8.38
N GLY A 50 -30.25 2.86 7.64
CA GLY A 50 -30.16 4.33 7.53
C GLY A 50 -28.94 4.83 6.75
N LEU A 51 -28.34 3.98 5.91
CA LEU A 51 -27.20 4.34 5.07
C LEU A 51 -27.70 5.00 3.78
N SER A 52 -27.08 6.13 3.40
CA SER A 52 -27.37 6.77 2.13
C SER A 52 -26.80 5.95 0.98
N SER A 53 -27.54 5.85 -0.12
CA SER A 53 -26.96 5.33 -1.36
C SER A 53 -25.91 6.34 -1.83
N PRO A 54 -24.66 5.92 -2.07
CA PRO A 54 -23.67 6.81 -2.65
C PRO A 54 -24.16 7.27 -4.02
N SER A 55 -23.93 8.55 -4.32
CA SER A 55 -24.19 9.14 -5.62
C SER A 55 -23.28 8.52 -6.69
N GLU A 56 -23.67 8.66 -7.95
CA GLU A 56 -22.87 8.14 -9.06
C GLU A 56 -21.48 8.80 -9.13
N ASP A 57 -21.38 10.07 -8.71
CA ASP A 57 -20.12 10.81 -8.67
C ASP A 57 -19.23 10.34 -7.51
N GLU A 58 -19.79 10.02 -6.35
CA GLU A 58 -19.05 9.42 -5.22
C GLU A 58 -18.52 8.02 -5.60
N LEU A 59 -19.33 7.22 -6.28
CA LEU A 59 -18.90 5.90 -6.77
C LEU A 59 -17.76 6.03 -7.79
N LYS A 60 -17.83 7.00 -8.71
CA LYS A 60 -16.75 7.28 -9.67
C LYS A 60 -15.47 7.73 -8.97
N LEU A 61 -15.57 8.60 -7.97
CA LEU A 61 -14.41 9.07 -7.21
C LEU A 61 -13.74 7.93 -6.44
N LEU A 62 -14.52 7.07 -5.78
CA LEU A 62 -14.01 5.88 -5.11
C LEU A 62 -13.39 4.89 -6.10
N GLN A 63 -13.89 4.80 -7.34
CA GLN A 63 -13.31 3.93 -8.38
C GLN A 63 -11.95 4.46 -8.83
N ILE A 64 -11.81 5.77 -9.02
CA ILE A 64 -10.54 6.43 -9.37
C ILE A 64 -9.51 6.18 -8.26
N MET A 65 -9.89 6.36 -6.99
CA MET A 65 -9.00 6.09 -5.86
C MET A 65 -8.59 4.61 -5.78
N LYS A 66 -9.51 3.67 -6.07
CA LYS A 66 -9.19 2.23 -6.14
C LYS A 66 -8.25 1.88 -7.28
N THR A 67 -8.34 2.58 -8.42
CA THR A 67 -7.40 2.41 -9.53
C THR A 67 -6.02 3.02 -9.23
N GLU A 68 -5.96 4.11 -8.47
CA GLU A 68 -4.69 4.67 -7.99
C GLU A 68 -4.02 3.80 -6.91
N GLN A 69 -4.79 3.01 -6.16
CA GLN A 69 -4.25 2.04 -5.20
C GLN A 69 -3.67 0.77 -5.85
N ASN A 70 -4.08 0.45 -7.08
CA ASN A 70 -3.39 -0.58 -7.86
C ASN A 70 -2.09 0.04 -8.37
N LYS A 71 -1.02 -0.17 -7.61
CA LYS A 71 0.33 0.28 -7.98
C LYS A 71 0.56 -0.05 -9.45
N SER A 72 0.85 0.97 -10.24
CA SER A 72 1.17 0.75 -11.64
C SER A 72 2.36 -0.21 -11.71
N PRO A 73 2.45 -1.11 -12.70
CA PRO A 73 3.65 -1.94 -12.88
C PRO A 73 4.93 -1.11 -12.96
N LYS A 74 4.83 0.17 -13.37
CA LYS A 74 5.92 1.15 -13.33
C LYS A 74 6.31 1.56 -11.90
N GLU A 75 5.35 1.75 -11.01
CA GLU A 75 5.59 2.10 -9.61
C GLU A 75 6.22 0.93 -8.85
N GLU A 76 5.76 -0.29 -9.09
CA GLU A 76 6.40 -1.48 -8.52
C GLU A 76 7.85 -1.65 -8.99
N ALA A 77 8.12 -1.39 -10.27
CA ALA A 77 9.48 -1.43 -10.81
C ALA A 77 10.37 -0.37 -10.14
N LEU A 78 9.86 0.86 -9.99
CA LEU A 78 10.56 1.94 -9.30
C LEU A 78 10.83 1.63 -7.83
N GLU A 79 9.87 1.03 -7.10
CA GLU A 79 10.07 0.61 -5.71
C GLU A 79 11.19 -0.44 -5.57
N ARG A 80 11.25 -1.41 -6.50
CA ARG A 80 12.32 -2.41 -6.53
C ARG A 80 13.68 -1.78 -6.82
N GLU A 81 13.73 -0.84 -7.76
CA GLU A 81 14.95 -0.11 -8.10
C GLU A 81 15.45 0.71 -6.90
N ILE A 82 14.56 1.44 -6.23
CA ILE A 82 14.90 2.20 -5.01
C ILE A 82 15.42 1.27 -3.91
N ALA A 83 14.81 0.10 -3.72
CA ALA A 83 15.27 -0.88 -2.74
C ALA A 83 16.66 -1.43 -3.08
N ALA A 84 16.93 -1.73 -4.35
CA ALA A 84 18.23 -2.19 -4.81
C ALA A 84 19.31 -1.12 -4.62
N LEU A 85 19.05 0.12 -5.05
CA LEU A 85 19.96 1.26 -4.91
C LEU A 85 20.27 1.58 -3.45
N LYS A 86 19.28 1.50 -2.55
CA LYS A 86 19.50 1.69 -1.11
C LYS A 86 20.46 0.65 -0.53
N LYS A 87 20.31 -0.61 -0.92
CA LYS A 87 21.18 -1.70 -0.48
C LYS A 87 22.61 -1.52 -0.98
N GLU A 88 22.78 -1.13 -2.24
CA GLU A 88 24.09 -0.84 -2.82
C GLU A 88 24.77 0.34 -2.10
N LEU A 89 24.01 1.41 -1.83
CA LEU A 89 24.50 2.57 -1.09
C LEU A 89 24.95 2.21 0.34
N GLU A 90 24.20 1.36 1.03
CA GLU A 90 24.55 0.90 2.38
C GLU A 90 25.85 0.10 2.39
N LEU A 91 26.00 -0.80 1.41
CA LEU A 91 27.20 -1.61 1.23
C LEU A 91 28.42 -0.72 0.95
N GLU A 92 28.27 0.29 0.09
CA GLU A 92 29.38 1.21 -0.24
C GLU A 92 29.76 2.11 0.94
N LYS A 93 28.78 2.56 1.74
CA LYS A 93 29.04 3.27 3.00
C LYS A 93 29.78 2.39 4.00
N LEU A 94 29.42 1.12 4.10
CA LEU A 94 30.09 0.16 4.97
C LEU A 94 31.55 -0.05 4.54
N LYS A 95 31.79 -0.27 3.24
CA LYS A 95 33.14 -0.35 2.67
C LYS A 95 33.96 0.91 2.95
N SER A 96 33.37 2.08 2.69
CA SER A 96 34.02 3.38 2.94
C SER A 96 34.46 3.51 4.41
N ARG A 97 33.57 3.14 5.34
CA ARG A 97 33.87 3.14 6.78
C ARG A 97 34.97 2.12 7.14
N ALA A 98 34.94 0.93 6.54
CA ALA A 98 35.94 -0.10 6.75
C ALA A 98 37.33 0.36 6.27
N TYR A 99 37.42 0.97 5.08
CA TYR A 99 38.67 1.54 4.56
C TYR A 99 39.19 2.67 5.44
N GLN A 100 38.31 3.58 5.88
CA GLN A 100 38.70 4.64 6.80
C GLN A 100 39.26 4.05 8.11
N LYS A 101 38.63 2.99 8.63
CA LYS A 101 39.13 2.33 9.85
C LYS A 101 40.46 1.61 9.64
N MET A 102 40.66 1.00 8.48
CA MET A 102 41.92 0.38 8.10
C MET A 102 43.06 1.40 8.05
N ILE A 103 42.80 2.59 7.50
CA ILE A 103 43.76 3.70 7.49
C ILE A 103 44.12 4.11 8.92
N GLU A 104 43.13 4.30 9.80
CA GLU A 104 43.38 4.65 11.21
C GLU A 104 44.27 3.61 11.92
N ILE A 105 44.03 2.32 11.69
CA ILE A 105 44.84 1.23 12.26
C ILE A 105 46.26 1.29 11.71
N ALA A 106 46.43 1.46 10.40
CA ALA A 106 47.74 1.57 9.77
C ALA A 106 48.53 2.77 10.29
N GLU A 107 47.90 3.94 10.45
CA GLU A 107 48.55 5.12 11.01
C GLU A 107 49.01 4.89 12.46
N ARG A 108 48.17 4.22 13.26
CA ARG A 108 48.48 3.88 14.66
C ARG A 108 49.64 2.90 14.77
N ASP A 109 49.60 1.80 14.01
CA ASP A 109 50.52 0.68 14.18
C ASP A 109 51.87 0.92 13.48
N LEU A 110 51.88 1.66 12.36
CA LEU A 110 53.09 1.96 11.58
C LEU A 110 53.67 3.35 11.87
N SER A 111 53.00 4.18 12.68
CA SER A 111 53.43 5.55 13.01
C SER A 111 53.69 6.45 11.79
N ILE A 112 53.08 6.12 10.65
CA ILE A 112 53.10 6.92 9.42
C ILE A 112 51.82 7.76 9.33
N THR A 113 51.90 8.93 8.73
CA THR A 113 50.71 9.76 8.48
C THR A 113 50.25 9.52 7.05
N ILE A 114 49.12 8.85 6.86
CA ILE A 114 48.57 8.53 5.53
C ILE A 114 47.53 9.58 5.14
N LYS A 115 46.72 10.04 6.10
CA LYS A 115 45.71 11.06 5.90
C LYS A 115 46.37 12.45 5.88
N LYS A 116 46.05 13.24 4.86
CA LYS A 116 46.46 14.65 4.79
C LYS A 116 45.84 15.41 5.97
N LYS A 117 46.67 16.00 6.84
CA LYS A 117 46.19 16.95 7.86
C LYS A 117 45.68 18.20 7.13
N SER A 118 44.40 18.54 7.29
CA SER A 118 43.86 19.81 6.81
C SER A 118 44.64 20.95 7.47
N GLY A 119 45.39 21.70 6.67
CA GLY A 119 46.29 22.76 7.13
C GLY A 119 45.56 23.88 7.88
N HIS A 120 46.32 24.57 8.73
CA HIS A 120 45.90 25.69 9.57
C HIS A 120 45.13 26.76 8.77
N LYS A 121 44.10 27.34 9.40
CA LYS A 121 43.51 28.62 8.97
C LYS A 121 44.63 29.67 8.96
N GLN A 122 44.91 30.26 7.80
CA GLN A 122 45.60 31.54 7.69
C GLN A 122 44.57 32.66 7.72
#